data_AF-A0A026VXI2-F1
#
_entry.id   AF-A0A026VXI2-F1
#
_cell.length_a   1.000
_cell.length_b   1.000
_cell.length_c   1.000
_cell.angle_alpha   90.00
_cell.angle_beta   90.00
_cell.angle_gamma   90.00
#
_symmetry.space_group_name_H-M   'P 1'
#
loop_
_entity.id
_entity.type
_entity.pdbx_description
1 polymer ?
#
loop_
_entity_poly.entity_id
_entity_poly.type
_entity_poly.pdbx_seq_one_letter_code
_entity_poly.pdbx_strand_id
1 'polypeptide(L)'
;MVMFLDEPTTGLDSSSCTKIVNLLKRLAQEGKTIICTIHQPSASLFELFDQVYVLAKGSCLYQGATNKLVPYLEDMQMPCPMYHNPADYIIELACGDHGEDKIDILKTGSQNGSKNFQSFDNPEAPRDDESLTVPMQIAILLKEHFNRWYSLKAFYMAMTLIDMPISILCCTLFSVIVYGMSAQPLEIIRFFMFFIISLLIMFIGQSTGFMIGAVFNVVNGTFIGPTLAVALMMFSGFGILLRDLPSYLKWGSYVSYLRYGLEG
;
A
#
# COMPACT_ATOMS: atom_id res chain seq x y z
N MET A 1 -10.69 19.40 -12.17
CA MET A 1 -9.86 18.43 -11.42
C MET A 1 -10.56 18.16 -10.10
N VAL A 2 -10.74 16.89 -9.72
CA VAL A 2 -11.41 16.48 -8.47
C VAL A 2 -10.38 15.88 -7.54
N MET A 3 -10.40 16.23 -6.26
CA MET A 3 -9.51 15.72 -5.21
C MET A 3 -10.36 15.10 -4.11
N PHE A 4 -10.02 13.86 -3.74
CA PHE A 4 -10.63 13.14 -2.63
C PHE A 4 -9.61 13.08 -1.49
N LEU A 5 -10.01 13.47 -0.28
CA LEU A 5 -9.18 13.38 0.92
C LEU A 5 -9.91 12.58 1.98
N ASP A 6 -9.27 11.50 2.43
CA ASP A 6 -9.79 10.73 3.55
C ASP A 6 -9.22 11.31 4.85
N GLU A 7 -10.10 11.83 5.71
CA GLU A 7 -9.79 12.35 7.04
C GLU A 7 -8.55 13.27 7.16
N PRO A 8 -8.46 14.37 6.39
CA PRO A 8 -7.26 15.21 6.33
C PRO A 8 -6.94 15.96 7.63
N THR A 9 -7.86 15.96 8.60
CA THR A 9 -7.72 16.64 9.90
C THR A 9 -7.39 15.70 11.05
N THR A 10 -7.40 14.38 10.83
CA THR A 10 -7.18 13.40 11.90
C THR A 10 -5.72 13.44 12.38
N GLY A 11 -5.52 13.47 13.70
CA GLY A 11 -4.20 13.49 14.33
C GLY A 11 -3.49 14.86 14.35
N LEU A 12 -4.19 15.95 14.00
CA LEU A 12 -3.65 17.31 13.99
C LEU A 12 -4.20 18.17 15.13
N ASP A 13 -3.43 19.19 15.51
CA ASP A 13 -3.90 20.23 16.42
C ASP A 13 -4.86 21.20 15.72
N SER A 14 -5.71 21.88 16.49
CA SER A 14 -6.75 22.78 15.97
C SER A 14 -6.23 23.90 15.07
N SER A 15 -5.02 24.41 15.34
CA SER A 15 -4.40 25.47 14.53
C SER A 15 -3.94 24.94 13.17
N SER A 16 -3.39 23.72 13.14
CA SER A 16 -2.97 23.04 11.91
C SER A 16 -4.17 22.62 11.06
N CYS A 17 -5.23 22.08 11.66
CA CYS A 17 -6.49 21.77 10.97
C CYS A 17 -7.03 23.00 10.23
N THR A 18 -7.08 24.14 10.91
CA THR A 18 -7.57 25.40 10.33
C THR A 18 -6.71 25.84 9.12
N LYS A 19 -5.39 25.69 9.20
CA LYS A 19 -4.49 26.01 8.08
C LYS A 19 -4.73 25.09 6.86
N ILE A 20 -4.88 23.79 7.09
CA ILE A 20 -5.14 22.82 6.02
C ILE A 20 -6.47 23.11 5.33
N VAL A 21 -7.54 23.31 6.10
CA VAL A 21 -8.87 23.60 5.54
C VAL A 21 -8.87 24.92 4.76
N ASN A 22 -8.16 25.95 5.24
CA ASN A 22 -8.00 27.19 4.48
C ASN A 22 -7.22 26.98 3.17
N LEU A 23 -6.21 26.11 3.15
CA LEU A 23 -5.50 25.76 1.92
C LEU A 23 -6.43 25.03 0.94
N LEU A 24 -7.20 24.05 1.42
CA LEU A 24 -8.20 23.35 0.61
C LEU A 24 -9.23 24.34 0.06
N LYS A 25 -9.71 25.28 0.87
CA LYS A 25 -10.63 26.33 0.42
C LYS A 25 -10.05 27.20 -0.68
N ARG A 26 -8.77 27.58 -0.59
CA ARG A 26 -8.08 28.31 -1.67
C ARG A 26 -7.97 27.47 -2.95
N LEU A 27 -7.63 26.20 -2.83
CA LEU A 27 -7.59 25.28 -3.97
C LEU A 27 -8.97 25.10 -4.61
N ALA A 28 -10.04 25.10 -3.80
CA ALA A 28 -11.41 25.07 -4.30
C ALA A 28 -11.76 26.36 -5.08
N GLN A 29 -11.33 27.52 -4.58
CA GLN A 29 -11.50 28.81 -5.26
C GLN A 29 -10.73 28.90 -6.59
N GLU A 30 -9.65 28.12 -6.76
CA GLU A 30 -8.94 27.97 -8.05
C GLU A 30 -9.69 27.08 -9.07
N GLY A 31 -10.89 26.59 -8.75
CA GLY A 31 -11.70 25.75 -9.64
C GLY A 31 -11.45 24.25 -9.50
N LYS A 32 -10.86 23.80 -8.39
CA LYS A 32 -10.74 22.37 -8.05
C LYS A 32 -11.95 21.92 -7.24
N THR A 33 -12.50 20.76 -7.52
CA THR A 33 -13.54 20.16 -6.66
C THR A 33 -12.84 19.34 -5.58
N ILE A 34 -13.16 19.61 -4.32
CA ILE A 34 -12.55 18.93 -3.18
C ILE A 34 -13.65 18.22 -2.40
N ILE A 35 -13.45 16.92 -2.19
CA ILE A 35 -14.36 16.06 -1.42
C ILE A 35 -13.51 15.47 -0.29
N CYS A 36 -13.97 15.61 0.94
CA CYS A 36 -13.26 15.06 2.08
C CYS A 36 -14.21 14.52 3.16
N THR A 37 -13.76 13.46 3.84
CA THR A 37 -14.39 12.92 5.05
C THR A 37 -13.82 13.63 6.27
N ILE A 38 -14.68 13.98 7.24
CA ILE A 38 -14.26 14.66 8.48
C ILE A 38 -14.97 13.99 9.65
N HIS A 39 -14.20 13.49 10.62
CA HIS A 39 -14.72 12.64 11.70
C HIS A 39 -15.45 13.42 12.82
N GLN A 40 -15.15 14.70 13.04
CA GLN A 40 -15.81 15.57 14.04
C GLN A 40 -15.24 16.99 13.90
N PRO A 41 -15.81 17.87 13.07
CA PRO A 41 -15.28 19.22 12.90
C PRO A 41 -15.70 20.12 14.06
N SER A 42 -14.77 20.95 14.55
CA SER A 42 -15.13 22.08 15.41
C SER A 42 -16.08 23.03 14.67
N ALA A 43 -16.95 23.73 15.40
CA ALA A 43 -17.91 24.67 14.81
C ALA A 43 -17.25 25.68 13.84
N SER A 44 -16.10 26.22 14.21
CA SER A 44 -15.30 27.14 13.38
C SER A 44 -14.82 26.53 12.06
N LEU A 45 -14.54 25.22 12.06
CA LEU A 45 -14.08 24.49 10.88
C LEU A 45 -15.27 24.09 10.01
N PHE A 46 -16.38 23.71 10.64
CA PHE A 46 -17.64 23.39 9.98
C PHE A 46 -18.14 24.55 9.10
N GLU A 47 -18.08 25.79 9.60
CA GLU A 47 -18.46 27.00 8.86
C GLU A 47 -17.62 27.28 7.59
N LEU A 48 -16.42 26.70 7.49
CA LEU A 48 -15.56 26.92 6.33
C LEU A 48 -16.01 26.14 5.09
N PHE A 49 -16.79 25.06 5.26
CA PHE A 49 -17.25 24.22 4.16
C PHE A 49 -18.42 24.84 3.41
N ASP A 50 -18.43 24.65 2.09
CA ASP A 50 -19.50 25.17 1.21
C ASP A 50 -20.72 24.23 1.17
N GLN A 51 -20.50 22.92 1.24
CA GLN A 51 -21.51 21.87 1.20
C GLN A 51 -21.17 20.77 2.20
N VAL A 52 -22.20 20.18 2.78
CA VAL A 52 -22.12 19.08 3.75
C VAL A 52 -22.97 17.92 3.25
N TYR A 53 -22.41 16.72 3.35
CA TYR A 53 -23.08 15.47 3.03
C TYR A 53 -22.95 14.54 4.22
N VAL A 54 -24.09 14.20 4.85
CA VAL A 54 -24.13 13.36 6.05
C VAL A 54 -24.68 11.98 5.69
N LEU A 55 -23.94 10.96 6.11
CA LEU A 55 -24.27 9.55 5.91
C LEU A 55 -24.48 8.85 7.26
N ALA A 56 -25.49 7.99 7.33
CA ALA A 56 -25.69 7.05 8.43
C ALA A 56 -26.15 5.70 7.87
N LYS A 57 -25.50 4.61 8.29
CA LYS A 57 -25.83 3.23 7.84
C LYS A 57 -26.02 3.11 6.31
N GLY A 58 -25.20 3.81 5.52
CA GLY A 58 -25.27 3.82 4.04
C GLY A 58 -26.41 4.65 3.44
N SER A 59 -27.20 5.36 4.24
CA SER A 59 -28.26 6.28 3.79
C SER A 59 -27.86 7.74 3.99
N CYS A 60 -28.30 8.63 3.09
CA CYS A 60 -28.06 10.06 3.18
C CYS A 60 -29.08 10.74 4.09
N LEU A 61 -28.59 11.33 5.18
CA LEU A 61 -29.41 12.06 6.15
C LEU A 61 -29.56 13.54 5.81
N TYR A 62 -28.53 14.13 5.21
CA TYR A 62 -28.55 15.52 4.79
C TYR A 62 -27.59 15.74 3.63
N GLN A 63 -28.02 16.57 2.67
CA GLN A 63 -27.19 17.04 1.57
C GLN A 63 -27.54 18.49 1.28
N GLY A 64 -26.59 19.40 1.46
CA GLY A 64 -26.79 20.80 1.13
C GLY A 64 -25.73 21.72 1.70
N ALA A 65 -25.99 23.02 1.59
CA ALA A 65 -25.10 24.04 2.12
C ALA A 65 -25.02 23.98 3.65
N THR A 66 -23.85 24.25 4.21
CA THR A 66 -23.59 24.23 5.65
C THR A 66 -24.57 25.11 6.43
N ASN A 67 -24.87 26.31 5.92
CA ASN A 67 -25.78 27.26 6.54
C ASN A 67 -27.26 26.84 6.55
N LYS A 68 -27.64 25.85 5.72
CA LYS A 68 -29.01 25.32 5.66
C LYS A 68 -29.23 24.13 6.61
N LEU A 69 -28.17 23.65 7.27
CA LEU A 69 -28.27 22.51 8.16
C LEU A 69 -29.19 22.79 9.36
N VAL A 70 -28.97 23.89 10.08
CA VAL A 70 -29.77 24.22 11.28
C VAL A 70 -31.25 24.43 10.94
N PRO A 71 -31.62 25.23 9.92
CA PRO A 71 -33.02 25.34 9.49
C PRO A 71 -33.65 24.00 9.08
N TYR A 72 -32.89 23.13 8.39
CA TYR A 72 -33.37 21.81 8.00
C TYR A 72 -33.68 20.90 9.20
N LEU A 73 -32.83 20.96 10.24
CA LEU A 73 -33.06 20.22 11.48
C LEU A 73 -34.29 20.75 12.25
N GLU A 74 -34.52 22.06 12.23
CA GLU A 74 -35.73 22.68 12.78
C GLU A 74 -36.99 22.21 12.05
N ASP A 75 -36.98 22.18 10.71
CA ASP A 75 -38.09 21.70 9.87
C ASP A 75 -38.42 20.22 10.16
N MET A 76 -37.42 19.41 10.48
CA MET A 76 -37.57 17.98 10.83
C MET A 76 -37.90 17.75 12.32
N GLN A 77 -38.29 18.80 13.06
CA GLN A 77 -38.64 18.75 14.49
C GLN A 77 -37.48 18.33 15.41
N MET A 78 -36.24 18.58 15.02
CA MET A 78 -35.02 18.29 15.79
C MET A 78 -34.16 19.55 15.93
N PRO A 79 -34.63 20.58 16.66
CA PRO A 79 -33.88 21.82 16.81
C PRO A 79 -32.55 21.58 17.53
N CYS A 80 -31.45 22.06 16.94
CA CYS A 80 -30.14 22.00 17.56
C CYS A 80 -30.09 22.97 18.76
N PRO A 81 -29.65 22.55 19.95
CA PRO A 81 -29.49 23.46 21.09
C PRO A 81 -28.48 24.57 20.80
N MET A 82 -28.71 25.77 21.34
CA MET A 82 -27.91 26.96 21.04
C MET A 82 -26.44 26.87 21.48
N TYR A 83 -26.15 26.07 22.50
CA TYR A 83 -24.80 25.82 23.02
C TYR A 83 -24.18 24.54 22.47
N HIS A 84 -24.79 23.94 21.45
CA HIS A 84 -24.33 22.71 20.85
C HIS A 84 -23.80 22.99 19.44
N ASN A 85 -22.70 22.34 19.08
CA ASN A 85 -22.17 22.41 17.73
C ASN A 85 -23.14 21.70 16.77
N PRO A 86 -23.62 22.35 15.70
CA PRO A 86 -24.50 21.73 14.72
C PRO A 86 -23.90 20.49 14.06
N ALA A 87 -22.58 20.48 13.85
CA ALA A 87 -21.88 19.34 13.27
C ALA A 87 -21.88 18.13 14.21
N ASP A 88 -21.59 18.35 15.49
CA ASP A 88 -21.61 17.27 16.49
C ASP A 88 -23.04 16.75 16.66
N TYR A 89 -24.04 17.65 16.68
CA TYR A 89 -25.44 17.26 16.84
C TYR A 89 -25.94 16.35 15.71
N ILE A 90 -25.62 16.66 14.45
CA ILE A 90 -26.04 15.79 13.33
C ILE A 90 -25.27 14.46 13.32
N ILE A 91 -24.02 14.43 13.81
CA ILE A 91 -23.26 13.19 13.96
C ILE A 91 -23.87 12.30 15.06
N GLU A 92 -24.25 12.86 16.21
CA GLU A 92 -24.95 12.12 17.27
C GLU A 92 -26.29 11.55 16.79
N LEU A 93 -27.05 12.34 16.01
CA LEU A 93 -28.27 11.87 15.34
C LEU A 93 -27.97 10.72 14.37
N ALA A 94 -26.87 10.80 13.62
CA ALA A 94 -26.42 9.75 12.70
C ALA A 94 -25.97 8.47 13.40
N CYS A 95 -25.36 8.59 14.59
CA CYS A 95 -24.95 7.46 15.44
C CYS A 95 -26.15 6.77 16.12
N GLY A 96 -27.30 7.45 16.21
CA GLY A 96 -28.49 6.93 16.88
C GLY A 96 -28.54 7.21 18.38
N ASP A 97 -27.66 8.09 18.90
CA ASP A 97 -27.60 8.44 20.33
C ASP A 97 -28.92 9.05 20.84
N HIS A 98 -29.68 9.65 19.91
CA HIS A 98 -30.96 10.29 20.16
C HIS A 98 -32.18 9.44 19.76
N GLY A 99 -31.96 8.15 19.44
CA GLY A 99 -32.96 7.18 18.98
C GLY A 99 -32.91 6.95 17.46
N GLU A 100 -33.03 5.67 17.05
CA GLU A 100 -32.93 5.29 15.63
C GLU A 100 -34.08 5.83 14.77
N ASP A 101 -35.26 6.05 15.36
CA ASP A 101 -36.44 6.59 14.68
C ASP A 101 -36.16 7.94 13.97
N LYS A 102 -35.23 8.73 14.53
CA LYS A 102 -34.81 10.03 13.98
C LYS A 102 -34.02 9.88 12.67
N ILE A 103 -33.28 8.80 12.53
CA ILE A 103 -32.51 8.49 11.31
C ILE A 103 -33.49 8.27 10.14
N ASP A 104 -34.60 7.58 10.38
CA ASP A 104 -35.62 7.31 9.35
C ASP A 104 -36.37 8.59 8.93
N ILE A 105 -36.63 9.49 9.88
CA ILE A 105 -37.22 10.82 9.60
C ILE A 105 -36.28 11.64 8.71
N LEU A 106 -34.99 11.73 9.08
CA LEU A 106 -33.98 12.46 8.30
C LEU A 106 -33.78 11.86 6.91
N LYS A 107 -33.70 10.54 6.81
CA LYS A 107 -33.60 9.82 5.54
C LYS A 107 -34.79 10.14 4.63
N THR A 108 -36.00 10.16 5.18
CA THR A 108 -37.23 10.51 4.46
C THR A 108 -37.23 11.98 4.03
N GLY A 109 -36.82 12.89 4.91
CA GLY A 109 -36.72 14.32 4.64
C GLY A 109 -35.69 14.67 3.56
N SER A 110 -34.55 13.97 3.57
CA SER A 110 -33.46 14.08 2.58
C SER A 110 -33.80 13.40 1.24
N GLN A 111 -34.82 12.53 1.22
CA GLN A 111 -35.12 11.64 0.08
C GLN A 111 -33.89 10.86 -0.37
N ASN A 112 -33.06 10.44 0.59
CA ASN A 112 -31.79 9.76 0.38
C ASN A 112 -30.86 10.45 -0.65
N GLY A 113 -30.84 11.79 -0.70
CA GLY A 113 -30.02 12.56 -1.65
C GLY A 113 -30.58 12.61 -3.08
N SER A 114 -31.80 12.11 -3.33
CA SER A 114 -32.40 12.04 -4.67
C SER A 114 -32.75 13.40 -5.28
N LYS A 115 -32.68 14.51 -4.52
CA LYS A 115 -33.09 15.83 -5.03
C LYS A 115 -32.07 16.51 -5.96
N ASN A 116 -30.86 15.97 -6.17
CA ASN A 116 -29.86 16.59 -7.06
C ASN A 116 -28.82 15.65 -7.71
N PHE A 117 -29.02 14.33 -7.71
CA PHE A 117 -28.03 13.42 -8.28
C PHE A 117 -28.70 12.34 -9.15
N GLN A 118 -28.50 12.42 -10.47
CA GLN A 118 -28.66 11.28 -11.37
C GLN A 118 -27.56 10.27 -11.01
N SER A 119 -27.99 9.07 -10.64
CA SER A 119 -27.16 7.97 -10.19
C SER A 119 -26.13 7.54 -11.25
N PHE A 120 -24.86 7.49 -10.85
CA PHE A 120 -23.89 6.60 -11.48
C PHE A 120 -23.89 5.29 -10.69
N ASP A 121 -24.64 4.30 -11.18
CA ASP A 121 -24.51 2.92 -10.72
C ASP A 121 -23.15 2.37 -11.17
N ASN A 122 -22.29 1.96 -10.23
CA ASN A 122 -21.40 0.79 -10.32
C ASN A 122 -20.53 0.60 -9.06
N PRO A 123 -19.98 -0.62 -8.83
CA PRO A 123 -20.06 -1.30 -7.54
C PRO A 123 -18.91 -1.00 -6.56
N GLU A 124 -19.17 -1.45 -5.33
CA GLU A 124 -18.37 -1.40 -4.10
C GLU A 124 -16.86 -1.49 -4.28
N ALA A 125 -16.15 -0.52 -3.70
CA ALA A 125 -14.73 -0.62 -3.42
C ALA A 125 -14.48 -1.60 -2.26
N PRO A 126 -13.36 -2.35 -2.26
CA PRO A 126 -13.03 -3.23 -1.14
C PRO A 126 -12.85 -2.42 0.14
N ARG A 127 -13.30 -2.98 1.25
CA ARG A 127 -12.96 -2.52 2.60
C ARG A 127 -11.58 -3.07 2.92
N ASP A 128 -10.60 -2.18 3.04
CA ASP A 128 -9.26 -2.53 3.47
C ASP A 128 -9.26 -2.63 5.00
N ASP A 129 -9.81 -3.73 5.50
CA ASP A 129 -9.58 -4.14 6.87
C ASP A 129 -8.18 -4.75 7.00
N GLU A 130 -7.58 -4.40 8.12
CA GLU A 130 -6.59 -5.18 8.85
C GLU A 130 -5.10 -4.85 8.63
N SER A 131 -4.56 -4.36 9.74
CA SER A 131 -3.16 -4.18 10.12
C SER A 131 -2.32 -5.43 9.84
N LEU A 132 -1.81 -5.52 8.61
CA LEU A 132 -0.65 -6.35 8.33
C LEU A 132 0.58 -5.44 8.46
N THR A 133 1.55 -5.84 9.27
CA THR A 133 2.89 -5.24 9.37
C THR A 133 3.62 -5.46 8.04
N VAL A 134 3.20 -4.69 7.05
CA VAL A 134 3.81 -4.58 5.75
C VAL A 134 5.11 -3.82 5.95
N PRO A 135 6.26 -4.33 5.47
CA PRO A 135 7.52 -3.59 5.57
C PRO A 135 7.30 -2.20 4.97
N MET A 136 7.77 -1.15 5.66
CA MET A 136 7.46 0.27 5.43
C MET A 136 7.47 0.69 3.94
N GLN A 137 8.32 0.07 3.13
CA GLN A 137 8.44 0.33 1.69
C GLN A 137 7.23 -0.15 0.87
N ILE A 138 6.62 -1.30 1.21
CA ILE A 138 5.49 -1.85 0.47
C ILE A 138 4.22 -1.03 0.73
N ALA A 139 4.02 -0.50 1.95
CA ALA A 139 2.87 0.36 2.25
C ALA A 139 2.90 1.67 1.44
N ILE A 140 4.09 2.28 1.30
CA ILE A 140 4.30 3.44 0.44
C ILE A 140 4.04 3.08 -1.02
N LEU A 141 4.60 1.96 -1.49
CA LEU A 141 4.44 1.49 -2.87
C LEU A 141 2.98 1.21 -3.23
N LEU A 142 2.21 0.58 -2.35
CA LEU A 142 0.78 0.32 -2.58
C LEU A 142 0.01 1.64 -2.71
N LYS A 143 0.29 2.61 -1.83
CA LYS A 143 -0.32 3.95 -1.88
C LYS A 143 0.04 4.70 -3.16
N GLU A 144 1.31 4.69 -3.55
CA GLU A 144 1.79 5.37 -4.76
C GLU A 144 1.33 4.69 -6.05
N HIS A 145 1.22 3.36 -6.04
CA HIS A 145 0.70 2.59 -7.17
C HIS A 145 -0.81 2.79 -7.34
N PHE A 146 -1.58 2.82 -6.25
CA PHE A 146 -3.00 3.18 -6.28
C PHE A 146 -3.22 4.57 -6.87
N ASN A 147 -2.37 5.53 -6.49
CA ASN A 147 -2.34 6.87 -7.07
C ASN A 147 -1.72 6.95 -8.48
N ARG A 148 -1.30 5.83 -9.06
CA ARG A 148 -0.65 5.70 -10.38
C ARG A 148 0.57 6.61 -10.57
N TRP A 149 1.28 6.95 -9.50
CA TRP A 149 2.49 7.79 -9.60
C TRP A 149 3.67 7.02 -10.20
N TYR A 150 3.79 5.73 -9.90
CA TYR A 150 4.80 4.86 -10.49
C TYR A 150 4.23 3.48 -10.89
N SER A 151 4.82 2.91 -11.94
CA SER A 151 4.57 1.51 -12.32
C SER A 151 5.38 0.58 -11.43
N LEU A 152 4.80 -0.57 -11.05
CA LEU A 152 5.51 -1.63 -10.34
C LEU A 152 6.82 -2.02 -11.04
N LYS A 153 6.82 -2.04 -12.37
CA LYS A 153 8.02 -2.35 -13.17
C LYS A 153 9.14 -1.34 -12.95
N ALA A 154 8.81 -0.05 -12.83
CA ALA A 154 9.80 1.00 -12.61
C ALA A 154 10.44 0.88 -11.22
N PHE A 155 9.64 0.56 -10.20
CA PHE A 155 10.13 0.35 -8.84
C PHE A 155 11.11 -0.83 -8.75
N TYR A 156 10.74 -2.01 -9.24
CA TYR A 156 11.63 -3.18 -9.19
C TYR A 156 12.90 -3.01 -10.03
N MET A 157 12.81 -2.32 -11.18
CA MET A 157 13.98 -2.01 -12.01
C MET A 157 14.93 -1.05 -11.29
N ALA A 158 14.41 -0.01 -10.65
CA ALA A 158 15.21 0.93 -9.88
C ALA A 158 15.92 0.24 -8.70
N MET A 159 15.20 -0.60 -7.96
CA MET A 159 15.78 -1.34 -6.84
C MET A 159 16.93 -2.25 -7.29
N THR A 160 16.72 -2.99 -8.40
CA THR A 160 17.76 -3.87 -8.97
C THR A 160 19.01 -3.09 -9.40
N LEU A 161 18.84 -1.89 -9.98
CA LEU A 161 19.96 -1.04 -10.39
C LEU A 161 20.75 -0.47 -9.21
N ILE A 162 20.07 -0.15 -8.10
CA ILE A 162 20.71 0.34 -6.88
C ILE A 162 21.56 -0.76 -6.23
N ASP A 163 21.09 -2.00 -6.25
CA ASP A 163 21.79 -3.13 -5.64
C ASP A 163 22.99 -3.62 -6.49
N MET A 164 22.93 -3.46 -7.81
CA MET A 164 23.94 -3.93 -8.76
C MET A 164 25.40 -3.56 -8.40
N PRO A 165 25.77 -2.29 -8.08
CA PRO A 165 27.15 -1.93 -7.75
C PRO A 165 27.64 -2.58 -6.45
N ILE A 166 26.78 -2.66 -5.43
CA ILE A 166 27.12 -3.27 -4.14
C ILE A 166 27.37 -4.77 -4.34
N SER A 167 26.49 -5.40 -5.09
CA SER A 167 26.56 -6.80 -5.50
C SER A 167 27.88 -7.11 -6.23
N ILE A 168 28.27 -6.33 -7.25
CA ILE A 168 29.54 -6.51 -7.98
C ILE A 168 30.76 -6.35 -7.06
N LEU A 169 30.75 -5.34 -6.17
CA LEU A 169 31.86 -5.08 -5.26
C LEU A 169 32.06 -6.23 -4.26
N CYS A 170 30.98 -6.70 -3.63
CA CYS A 170 31.02 -7.84 -2.72
C CYS A 170 31.49 -9.13 -3.43
N CYS A 171 31.00 -9.38 -4.65
CA CYS A 171 31.41 -10.54 -5.45
C CYS A 171 32.90 -10.48 -5.83
N THR A 172 33.42 -9.29 -6.12
CA THR A 172 34.83 -9.08 -6.45
C THR A 172 35.72 -9.39 -5.24
N LEU A 173 35.36 -8.84 -4.07
CA LEU A 173 36.09 -9.10 -2.82
C LEU A 173 36.09 -10.59 -2.48
N PHE A 174 34.93 -11.24 -2.55
CA PHE A 174 34.79 -12.68 -2.32
C PHE A 174 35.67 -13.50 -3.27
N SER A 175 35.64 -13.18 -4.58
CA SER A 175 36.37 -13.94 -5.58
C SER A 175 37.89 -13.82 -5.42
N VAL A 176 38.40 -12.63 -5.10
CA VAL A 176 39.83 -12.42 -4.83
C VAL A 176 40.30 -13.21 -3.61
N ILE A 177 39.53 -13.19 -2.52
CA ILE A 177 39.88 -13.90 -1.28
C ILE A 177 39.86 -15.42 -1.52
N VAL A 178 38.78 -15.97 -2.08
CA VAL A 178 38.62 -17.42 -2.27
C VAL A 178 39.61 -17.97 -3.29
N TYR A 179 39.83 -17.28 -4.40
CA TYR A 179 40.80 -17.71 -5.41
C TYR A 179 42.23 -17.72 -4.84
N GLY A 180 42.57 -16.72 -4.01
CA GLY A 180 43.85 -16.68 -3.31
C GLY A 180 44.00 -17.79 -2.27
N MET A 181 42.97 -18.07 -1.48
CA MET A 181 43.00 -19.10 -0.43
C MET A 181 42.99 -20.54 -0.98
N SER A 182 42.32 -20.77 -2.11
CA SER A 182 42.17 -22.10 -2.72
C SER A 182 43.41 -22.57 -3.50
N ALA A 183 44.46 -21.74 -3.57
CA ALA A 183 45.71 -22.02 -4.28
C ALA A 183 45.50 -22.47 -5.75
N GLN A 184 44.45 -21.94 -6.40
CA GLN A 184 44.18 -22.17 -7.82
C GLN A 184 45.27 -21.52 -8.71
N PRO A 185 45.52 -22.06 -9.92
CA PRO A 185 46.54 -21.52 -10.81
C PRO A 185 46.28 -20.05 -11.13
N LEU A 186 47.27 -19.17 -10.92
CA LEU A 186 47.17 -17.70 -11.07
C LEU A 186 47.13 -17.26 -12.55
N GLU A 187 46.20 -17.79 -13.32
CA GLU A 187 45.92 -17.39 -14.70
C GLU A 187 44.76 -16.39 -14.72
N ILE A 188 44.99 -15.23 -15.36
CA ILE A 188 44.03 -14.13 -15.44
C ILE A 188 42.71 -14.58 -16.09
N ILE A 189 42.78 -15.37 -17.16
CA ILE A 189 41.60 -15.85 -17.89
C ILE A 189 40.74 -16.75 -17.00
N ARG A 190 41.35 -17.66 -16.23
CA ARG A 190 40.64 -18.56 -15.31
C ARG A 190 40.02 -17.81 -14.15
N PHE A 191 40.71 -16.80 -13.62
CA PHE A 191 40.15 -15.91 -12.61
C PHE A 191 38.90 -15.18 -13.12
N PHE A 192 38.94 -14.63 -14.34
CA PHE A 192 37.77 -13.96 -14.92
C PHE A 192 36.62 -14.93 -15.21
N MET A 193 36.89 -16.17 -15.64
CA MET A 193 35.86 -17.20 -15.78
C MET A 193 35.17 -17.48 -14.44
N PHE A 194 35.96 -17.71 -13.37
CA PHE A 194 35.44 -17.90 -12.02
C PHE A 194 34.65 -16.70 -11.50
N PHE A 195 35.16 -15.49 -11.71
CA PHE A 195 34.51 -14.24 -11.30
C PHE A 195 33.16 -14.03 -12.01
N ILE A 196 33.09 -14.25 -13.32
CA ILE A 196 31.85 -14.10 -14.10
C ILE A 196 30.81 -15.14 -13.67
N ILE A 197 31.22 -16.39 -13.48
CA ILE A 197 30.31 -17.45 -13.01
C ILE A 197 29.78 -17.12 -11.61
N SER A 198 30.66 -16.69 -10.69
CA SER A 198 30.26 -16.28 -9.33
C SER A 198 29.30 -15.09 -9.34
N LEU A 199 29.52 -14.11 -10.22
CA LEU A 199 28.66 -12.95 -10.39
C LEU A 199 27.27 -13.35 -10.92
N LEU A 200 27.20 -14.26 -11.90
CA LEU A 200 25.94 -14.76 -12.44
C LEU A 200 25.13 -15.55 -11.38
N ILE A 201 25.79 -16.41 -10.61
CA ILE A 201 25.14 -17.17 -9.52
C ILE A 201 24.54 -16.22 -8.49
N MET A 202 25.26 -15.16 -8.13
CA MET A 202 24.78 -14.17 -7.18
C MET A 202 23.54 -13.42 -7.70
N PHE A 203 23.54 -12.98 -8.97
CA PHE A 203 22.34 -12.33 -9.54
C PHE A 203 21.13 -13.27 -9.62
N ILE A 204 21.34 -14.55 -9.96
CA ILE A 204 20.27 -15.55 -9.95
C ILE A 204 19.75 -15.76 -8.52
N GLY A 205 20.65 -15.88 -7.54
CA GLY A 205 20.30 -15.98 -6.12
C GLY A 205 19.46 -14.79 -5.63
N GLN A 206 19.89 -13.56 -5.94
CA GLN A 206 19.14 -12.35 -5.61
C GLN A 206 17.74 -12.33 -6.25
N SER A 207 17.62 -12.75 -7.52
CA SER A 207 16.33 -12.86 -8.22
C SER A 207 15.39 -13.89 -7.57
N THR A 208 15.91 -15.08 -7.23
CA THR A 208 15.12 -16.09 -6.53
C THR A 208 14.68 -15.64 -5.13
N GLY A 209 15.52 -14.86 -4.43
CA GLY A 209 15.19 -14.24 -3.16
C GLY A 209 14.02 -13.24 -3.27
N PHE A 210 14.06 -12.36 -4.28
CA PHE A 210 12.94 -11.44 -4.55
C PHE A 210 11.65 -12.17 -4.94
N MET A 211 11.76 -13.26 -5.72
CA MET A 211 10.60 -14.09 -6.06
C MET A 211 9.95 -14.69 -4.81
N ILE A 212 10.74 -15.25 -3.89
CA ILE A 212 10.24 -15.82 -2.63
C ILE A 212 9.63 -14.72 -1.76
N GLY A 213 10.29 -13.55 -1.66
CA GLY A 213 9.79 -12.41 -0.91
C GLY A 213 8.51 -11.79 -1.45
N ALA A 214 8.22 -11.97 -2.75
CA ALA A 214 6.97 -11.52 -3.36
C ALA A 214 5.80 -12.49 -3.13
N VAL A 215 6.07 -13.80 -3.00
CA VAL A 215 5.04 -14.83 -2.84
C VAL A 215 4.68 -15.07 -1.37
N PHE A 216 5.66 -14.96 -0.47
CA PHE A 216 5.50 -15.35 0.93
C PHE A 216 5.66 -14.17 1.87
N ASN A 217 4.92 -14.20 2.99
CA ASN A 217 5.14 -13.31 4.12
C ASN A 217 6.59 -13.43 4.62
N VAL A 218 7.13 -12.32 5.16
CA VAL A 218 8.55 -12.21 5.55
C VAL A 218 9.01 -13.39 6.42
N VAL A 219 8.21 -13.78 7.42
CA VAL A 219 8.51 -14.91 8.31
C VAL A 219 8.67 -16.23 7.53
N ASN A 220 7.70 -16.55 6.68
CA ASN A 220 7.72 -17.79 5.89
C ASN A 220 8.83 -17.76 4.83
N GLY A 221 9.05 -16.61 4.20
CA GLY A 221 10.09 -16.42 3.19
C GLY A 221 11.50 -16.66 3.73
N THR A 222 11.78 -16.23 4.97
CA THR A 222 13.09 -16.44 5.62
C THR A 222 13.39 -17.93 5.85
N PHE A 223 12.39 -18.78 6.07
CA PHE A 223 12.59 -20.23 6.18
C PHE A 223 12.69 -20.90 4.80
N ILE A 224 11.84 -20.51 3.85
CA ILE A 224 11.79 -21.14 2.52
C ILE A 224 13.07 -20.92 1.72
N GLY A 225 13.68 -19.74 1.82
CA GLY A 225 14.90 -19.39 1.08
C GLY A 225 16.06 -20.38 1.30
N PRO A 226 16.56 -20.54 2.53
CA PRO A 226 17.62 -21.50 2.84
C PRO A 226 17.22 -22.95 2.56
N THR A 227 15.98 -23.36 2.84
CA THR A 227 15.52 -24.72 2.56
C THR A 227 15.56 -25.04 1.07
N LEU A 228 15.12 -24.10 0.22
CA LEU A 228 15.21 -24.26 -1.23
C LEU A 228 16.65 -24.25 -1.72
N ALA A 229 17.50 -23.37 -1.17
CA ALA A 229 18.92 -23.31 -1.53
C ALA A 229 19.64 -24.62 -1.24
N VAL A 230 19.41 -25.24 -0.07
CA VAL A 230 19.96 -26.56 0.27
C VAL A 230 19.45 -27.63 -0.68
N ALA A 231 18.15 -27.63 -1.02
CA ALA A 231 17.60 -28.58 -1.99
C ALA A 231 18.26 -28.43 -3.38
N LEU A 232 18.44 -27.20 -3.87
CA LEU A 232 19.10 -26.93 -5.15
C LEU A 232 20.58 -27.35 -5.13
N MET A 233 21.26 -27.19 -4.00
CA MET A 233 22.65 -27.64 -3.81
C MET A 233 22.78 -29.17 -3.80
N MET A 234 21.77 -29.91 -3.32
CA MET A 234 21.78 -31.37 -3.44
C MET A 234 21.70 -31.82 -4.91
N PHE A 235 20.88 -31.15 -5.71
CA PHE A 235 20.73 -31.44 -7.14
C PHE A 235 21.90 -30.93 -8.01
N SER A 236 22.84 -30.16 -7.46
CA SER A 236 24.01 -29.65 -8.19
C SER A 236 25.18 -30.63 -8.26
N GLY A 237 25.08 -31.79 -7.59
CA GLY A 237 26.15 -32.81 -7.57
C GLY A 237 27.07 -32.75 -6.34
N PHE A 238 26.86 -31.80 -5.42
CA PHE A 238 27.66 -31.66 -4.20
C PHE A 238 27.36 -32.75 -3.14
N GLY A 239 26.11 -33.22 -3.06
CA GLY A 239 25.70 -34.26 -2.09
C GLY A 239 25.52 -35.65 -2.70
N ILE A 240 24.89 -35.74 -3.88
CA ILE A 240 24.64 -36.99 -4.61
C ILE A 240 25.19 -36.80 -6.03
N LEU A 241 25.99 -37.75 -6.51
CA LEU A 241 26.49 -37.67 -7.88
C LEU A 241 25.33 -37.82 -8.88
N LEU A 242 25.34 -37.02 -9.94
CA LEU A 242 24.30 -36.99 -10.99
C LEU A 242 24.05 -38.35 -11.66
N ARG A 243 25.05 -39.24 -11.67
CA ARG A 243 24.94 -40.60 -12.21
C ARG A 243 24.05 -41.51 -11.35
N ASP A 244 24.01 -41.27 -10.05
CA ASP A 244 23.29 -42.09 -9.07
C ASP A 244 21.85 -41.59 -8.85
N LEU A 245 21.46 -40.52 -9.56
CA LEU A 245 20.13 -39.93 -9.45
C LEU A 245 19.08 -40.76 -10.22
N PRO A 246 17.97 -41.16 -9.56
CA PRO A 246 16.90 -41.91 -10.22
C PRO A 246 16.35 -41.16 -11.43
N SER A 247 16.00 -41.89 -12.50
CA SER A 247 15.57 -41.29 -13.79
C SER A 247 14.43 -40.29 -13.66
N TYR A 248 13.53 -40.47 -12.68
CA TYR A 248 12.40 -39.58 -12.43
C TYR A 248 12.77 -38.26 -11.73
N LEU A 249 13.92 -38.16 -11.07
CA LEU A 249 14.40 -36.93 -10.40
C LEU A 249 15.43 -36.14 -11.22
N LYS A 250 15.88 -36.67 -12.36
CA LYS A 250 16.90 -36.03 -13.21
C LYS A 250 16.53 -34.64 -13.68
N TRP A 251 15.24 -34.35 -13.88
CA TRP A 251 14.78 -33.03 -14.30
C TRP A 251 15.18 -31.93 -13.28
N GLY A 252 15.19 -32.23 -11.98
CA GLY A 252 15.55 -31.28 -10.92
C GLY A 252 16.99 -30.79 -11.02
N SER A 253 17.89 -31.60 -11.58
CA SER A 253 19.28 -31.21 -11.83
C SER A 253 19.43 -30.13 -12.91
N TYR A 254 18.46 -29.99 -13.82
CA TYR A 254 18.45 -28.92 -14.83
C TYR A 254 17.89 -27.61 -14.29
N VAL A 255 17.11 -27.67 -13.21
CA VAL A 255 16.52 -26.49 -12.55
C VAL A 255 17.52 -25.82 -11.61
N SER A 256 18.48 -26.57 -11.07
CA SER A 256 19.50 -26.03 -10.16
C SER A 256 20.54 -25.18 -10.89
N TYR A 257 20.46 -23.85 -10.71
CA TYR A 257 21.48 -22.93 -11.21
C TYR A 257 22.86 -23.15 -10.56
N LEU A 258 22.90 -23.71 -9.35
CA LEU A 258 24.14 -24.05 -8.64
C LEU A 258 24.92 -25.16 -9.36
N ARG A 259 24.25 -26.03 -10.12
CA ARG A 259 24.91 -27.06 -10.94
C ARG A 259 25.82 -26.45 -11.98
N TYR A 260 25.27 -25.51 -12.75
CA TYR A 260 26.00 -24.82 -13.81
C TYR A 260 27.18 -24.00 -13.26
N GLY A 261 27.09 -23.57 -12.00
CA GLY A 261 28.19 -22.93 -11.29
C GLY A 261 29.33 -23.85 -10.84
N LEU A 262 29.05 -25.16 -10.66
CA LEU A 262 30.05 -26.15 -10.26
C LEU A 262 30.70 -26.87 -11.45
N GLU A 263 29.96 -27.03 -12.55
CA GLU A 263 30.44 -27.68 -13.78
C GLU A 263 31.21 -26.72 -14.71
N GLY A 264 30.92 -25.42 -14.66
CA GLY A 264 31.53 -24.37 -15.50
C GLY A 264 32.81 -23.78 -14.92
#